data_AF-A0A444YMT4-F1
#
_entry.id   AF-A0A444YMT4-F1
#
_cell.length_a   1.000
_cell.length_b   1.000
_cell.length_c   1.000
_cell.angle_alpha   90.00
_cell.angle_beta   90.00
_cell.angle_gamma   90.00
#
_symmetry.space_group_name_H-M   'P 1'
#
loop_
_entity.id
_entity.type
_entity.pdbx_description
1 polymer ?
#
loop_
_entity_poly.entity_id
_entity_poly.type
_entity_poly.pdbx_seq_one_letter_code
_entity_poly.pdbx_strand_id
1 'polypeptide(L)'
;MAPVLPNCEFCNGKNTAVPVIAAKKRNINWLFLFLGQMIGCCKLPQLKYFCKHADIHLTGAKDRLVYYIYLGLCKQLKPQGPFDLFRKV
;
A
#
# COMPACT_ATOMS: atom_id res chain seq x y z
N MET A 1 -9.96 -2.31 1.04
CA MET A 1 -9.77 -0.85 1.05
C MET A 1 -9.66 -0.36 -0.38
N ALA A 2 -10.65 0.40 -0.84
CA ALA A 2 -10.64 1.00 -2.18
C ALA A 2 -9.70 2.21 -2.21
N PRO A 3 -8.86 2.37 -3.25
CA PRO A 3 -8.01 3.54 -3.39
C PRO A 3 -8.84 4.79 -3.69
N VAL A 4 -8.40 5.94 -3.19
CA VAL A 4 -8.97 7.24 -3.56
C VAL A 4 -8.22 7.74 -4.79
N LEU A 5 -8.89 7.75 -5.94
CA LEU A 5 -8.31 8.18 -7.20
C LEU A 5 -8.73 9.63 -7.48
N PRO A 6 -7.82 10.53 -7.86
CA PRO A 6 -8.20 11.87 -8.28
C PRO A 6 -8.92 11.85 -9.63
N ASN A 7 -9.61 12.96 -9.92
CA ASN A 7 -10.14 13.23 -11.25
C ASN A 7 -8.98 13.48 -12.22
N CYS A 8 -9.14 13.07 -13.48
CA CYS A 8 -8.19 13.43 -14.52
C CYS A 8 -8.54 14.82 -15.06
N GLU A 9 -7.61 15.78 -14.94
CA GLU A 9 -7.78 17.15 -15.44
C GLU A 9 -7.75 17.25 -16.97
N PHE A 10 -7.22 16.23 -17.66
CA PHE A 10 -7.08 16.23 -19.11
C PHE A 10 -8.28 15.60 -19.83
N CYS A 11 -8.89 14.56 -19.25
CA CYS A 11 -10.05 13.89 -19.85
C CYS A 11 -11.35 14.06 -19.04
N ASN A 12 -11.33 14.83 -17.95
CA ASN A 12 -12.44 15.03 -17.02
C ASN A 12 -13.03 13.73 -16.43
N GLY A 13 -12.29 12.63 -16.49
CA GLY A 13 -12.69 11.36 -15.90
C GLY A 13 -12.74 11.46 -14.37
N LYS A 14 -13.88 11.09 -13.78
CA LYS A 14 -14.06 11.10 -12.33
C LYS A 14 -13.39 9.89 -11.68
N ASN A 15 -12.51 10.13 -10.70
CA ASN A 15 -11.78 9.08 -9.98
C ASN A 15 -11.06 8.08 -10.89
N THR A 16 -10.46 8.52 -12.00
CA THR A 16 -9.83 7.64 -13.01
C THR A 16 -8.32 7.70 -13.03
N ALA A 17 -7.69 8.70 -12.39
CA ALA A 17 -6.25 8.86 -12.42
C ALA A 17 -5.57 7.85 -11.49
N VAL A 18 -4.89 6.85 -12.07
CA VAL A 18 -4.17 5.80 -11.34
C VAL A 18 -2.67 6.10 -11.23
N PRO A 19 -1.99 5.66 -10.16
CA PRO A 19 -0.56 5.87 -10.02
C PRO A 19 0.22 5.01 -11.02
N VAL A 20 1.35 5.53 -11.49
CA VAL A 20 2.34 4.73 -12.22
C VAL A 20 3.11 3.87 -11.21
N ILE A 21 2.84 2.57 -11.21
CA ILE A 21 3.53 1.62 -10.32
C ILE A 21 4.72 1.01 -11.06
N ALA A 22 5.91 1.15 -10.48
CA ALA A 22 7.15 0.62 -11.04
C ALA A 22 7.08 -0.89 -11.33
N ALA A 23 7.59 -1.30 -12.50
CA ALA A 23 7.66 -2.70 -12.90
C ALA A 23 8.56 -3.53 -11.95
N LYS A 24 9.70 -2.96 -11.55
CA LYS A 24 10.59 -3.55 -10.54
C LYS A 24 10.02 -3.25 -9.14
N LYS A 25 9.62 -4.29 -8.41
CA LYS A 25 8.94 -4.17 -7.10
C LYS A 25 9.75 -3.38 -6.05
N ARG A 26 11.09 -3.47 -6.11
CA ARG A 26 12.01 -2.72 -5.24
C ARG A 26 12.02 -1.21 -5.50
N ASN A 27 11.55 -0.78 -6.67
CA ASN A 27 11.48 0.62 -7.07
C ASN A 27 10.09 1.23 -6.80
N ILE A 28 9.16 0.48 -6.21
CA ILE A 28 7.83 1.01 -5.88
C ILE A 28 8.00 2.06 -4.78
N ASN A 29 7.50 3.27 -5.03
CA ASN A 29 7.47 4.32 -4.04
C ASN A 29 6.28 4.12 -3.08
N TRP A 30 6.50 3.33 -2.02
CA TRP A 30 5.47 2.98 -1.04
C TRP A 30 4.96 4.20 -0.26
N LEU A 31 5.83 5.17 0.03
CA LEU A 31 5.45 6.39 0.73
C LEU A 31 4.48 7.24 -0.11
N PHE A 32 4.76 7.40 -1.41
CA PHE A 32 3.86 8.10 -2.32
C PHE A 32 2.47 7.45 -2.37
N LEU A 33 2.44 6.11 -2.53
CA LEU A 33 1.17 5.38 -2.55
C LEU A 33 0.41 5.48 -1.22
N PHE A 34 1.11 5.53 -0.10
CA PHE A 34 0.50 5.70 1.22
C PHE A 34 -0.12 7.08 1.40
N LEU A 35 0.64 8.14 1.14
CA LEU A 35 0.17 9.52 1.28
C LEU A 35 -1.00 9.83 0.33
N GLY A 36 -0.99 9.26 -0.87
CA GLY A 36 -2.08 9.38 -1.84
C GLY A 36 -3.29 8.47 -1.58
N GLN A 37 -3.26 7.61 -0.54
CA GLN A 37 -4.30 6.60 -0.30
C GLN A 37 -4.49 5.63 -1.50
N MET A 38 -3.40 5.31 -2.20
CA MET A 38 -3.37 4.52 -3.45
C MET A 38 -2.76 3.12 -3.30
N ILE A 39 -2.48 2.64 -2.08
CA ILE A 39 -1.94 1.27 -1.87
C ILE A 39 -2.85 0.20 -2.50
N GLY A 40 -4.17 0.44 -2.52
CA GLY A 40 -5.15 -0.44 -3.16
C GLY A 40 -4.96 -0.63 -4.67
N CYS A 41 -4.23 0.27 -5.35
CA CYS A 41 -3.88 0.17 -6.76
C CYS A 41 -2.84 -0.94 -7.03
N CYS A 42 -2.10 -1.38 -6.02
CA CYS A 42 -1.11 -2.43 -6.20
C CYS A 42 -1.74 -3.80 -6.48
N LYS A 43 -1.06 -4.58 -7.33
CA LYS A 43 -1.38 -5.97 -7.59
C LYS A 43 -0.93 -6.86 -6.44
N LEU A 44 -1.56 -8.02 -6.29
CA LEU A 44 -1.26 -8.97 -5.22
C LEU A 44 0.24 -9.33 -5.10
N PRO A 45 1.00 -9.55 -6.19
CA PRO A 45 2.43 -9.85 -6.11
C PRO A 45 3.30 -8.68 -5.61
N GLN A 46 2.82 -7.43 -5.73
CA GLN A 46 3.49 -6.24 -5.20
C GLN A 46 3.22 -6.11 -3.70
N LEU A 47 1.96 -6.30 -3.29
CA LEU A 47 1.57 -6.29 -1.87
C LEU A 47 2.33 -7.36 -1.07
N LYS A 48 2.39 -8.60 -1.59
CA LYS A 48 3.16 -9.69 -1.00
C LYS A 48 4.66 -9.39 -0.90
N TYR A 49 5.20 -8.64 -1.87
CA TYR A 49 6.60 -8.24 -1.85
C TYR A 49 6.90 -7.28 -0.70
N PHE A 50 6.06 -6.27 -0.47
CA PHE A 50 6.22 -5.40 0.71
C PHE A 50 6.15 -6.20 1.99
N CYS A 51 5.11 -7.03 2.15
CA CYS A 51 4.89 -7.79 3.38
C CYS A 51 6.10 -8.69 3.71
N LYS A 52 6.70 -9.33 2.70
CA LYS A 52 7.93 -10.12 2.86
C LYS A 52 9.10 -9.30 3.42
N HIS A 53 9.25 -8.04 2.99
CA HIS A 53 10.35 -7.17 3.41
C HIS A 53 10.05 -6.35 4.68
N ALA A 54 8.79 -6.29 5.10
CA ALA A 54 8.35 -5.62 6.34
C ALA A 54 8.09 -6.61 7.50
N ASP A 55 8.47 -7.88 7.33
CA ASP A 55 8.20 -9.00 8.25
C ASP A 55 6.73 -9.18 8.65
N ILE A 56 5.82 -8.90 7.70
CA ILE A 56 4.38 -9.02 7.87
C ILE A 56 3.93 -10.40 7.40
N HIS A 57 3.05 -11.05 8.17
CA HIS A 57 2.47 -12.34 7.80
C HIS A 57 1.74 -12.27 6.45
N LEU A 58 2.03 -13.26 5.57
CA LEU A 58 1.59 -13.25 4.17
C LEU A 58 0.18 -13.84 3.93
N THR A 59 -0.55 -14.24 4.98
CA THR A 59 -1.92 -14.76 4.82
C THR A 59 -2.95 -13.63 4.84
N GLY A 60 -3.74 -13.56 3.78
CA GLY A 60 -4.84 -12.63 3.69
C GLY A 60 -5.30 -12.39 2.28
N ALA A 61 -6.58 -12.03 2.15
CA ALA A 61 -7.12 -11.43 0.93
C ALA A 61 -6.42 -10.08 0.66
N LYS A 62 -6.56 -9.58 -0.57
CA LYS A 62 -5.94 -8.31 -1.01
C LYS A 62 -6.18 -7.17 -0.01
N ASP A 63 -7.41 -7.02 0.47
CA ASP A 63 -7.77 -5.95 1.41
C ASP A 63 -7.04 -6.02 2.74
N ARG A 64 -6.82 -7.24 3.25
CA ARG A 64 -6.07 -7.48 4.49
C ARG A 64 -4.59 -7.12 4.31
N LEU A 65 -4.01 -7.46 3.16
CA LEU A 65 -2.64 -7.05 2.84
C LEU A 65 -2.50 -5.54 2.70
N VAL A 66 -3.47 -4.85 2.07
CA VAL A 66 -3.47 -3.38 1.98
C VAL A 66 -3.48 -2.75 3.37
N TYR A 67 -4.33 -3.25 4.28
CA TYR A 67 -4.39 -2.78 5.66
C TYR A 67 -3.08 -3.03 6.42
N TYR A 68 -2.47 -4.20 6.28
CA TYR A 68 -1.18 -4.48 6.93
C TYR A 68 -0.05 -3.62 6.39
N ILE A 69 -0.02 -3.34 5.09
CA ILE A 69 0.96 -2.42 4.51
C ILE A 69 0.75 -1.01 5.04
N TYR A 70 -0.51 -0.55 5.15
CA TYR A 70 -0.85 0.73 5.77
C TYR A 70 -0.27 0.83 7.20
N LEU A 71 -0.54 -0.17 8.06
CA LEU A 71 0.00 -0.21 9.42
C LEU A 71 1.53 -0.31 9.45
N GLY A 72 2.13 -1.11 8.57
CA GLY A 72 3.57 -1.24 8.44
C GLY A 72 4.24 0.09 8.09
N LEU A 73 3.65 0.87 7.19
CA LEU A 73 4.13 2.20 6.82
C LEU A 73 3.91 3.21 7.97
N CYS A 74 2.78 3.17 8.67
CA CYS A 74 2.56 3.96 9.88
C CYS A 74 3.63 3.68 10.95
N LYS A 75 3.99 2.40 11.16
CA LYS A 75 5.06 1.99 12.09
C LYS A 75 6.43 2.48 11.65
N GLN A 76 6.74 2.45 10.34
CA GLN A 76 8.00 2.98 9.82
C GLN A 76 8.11 4.50 10.02
N LEU A 77 7.01 5.25 9.85
CA LEU A 77 6.98 6.70 10.04
C LEU A 77 6.93 7.14 11.51
N LYS A 78 6.23 6.36 12.35
CA LYS A 78 6.10 6.62 13.80
C LYS A 78 6.29 5.30 14.57
N PRO A 79 7.56 4.92 14.86
CA PRO A 79 7.88 3.65 15.53
C PRO A 79 7.25 3.47 16.91
N GLN A 80 6.99 4.56 17.63
CA GLN A 80 6.36 4.56 18.96
C GLN A 80 4.82 4.62 18.91
N GLY A 81 4.23 4.55 17.72
CA GLY A 81 2.78 4.55 17.54
C GLY A 81 2.13 3.18 17.84
N PRO A 82 0.80 3.13 17.96
CA PRO A 82 0.05 1.92 18.28
C PRO A 82 -0.12 0.99 17.05
N PHE A 83 0.98 0.71 16.34
CA PHE A 83 0.98 0.03 15.04
C PHE A 83 1.63 -1.36 15.09
N ASP A 84 1.69 -1.97 16.27
CA ASP A 84 2.20 -3.32 16.40
C ASP A 84 1.27 -4.32 15.72
N LEU A 85 1.65 -4.68 14.50
CA LEU A 85 1.15 -5.84 13.80
C LEU A 85 1.51 -7.07 14.63
N PHE A 86 0.51 -7.90 14.96
CA PHE A 86 0.65 -9.14 15.73
C PHE A 86 2.00 -9.81 15.42
N ARG A 87 2.92 -9.75 16.40
CA ARG A 87 4.22 -10.45 16.31
C ARG A 87 3.94 -11.92 16.06
N LYS A 88 4.76 -12.53 15.19
CA LYS A 88 4.83 -13.98 15.00
C LYS A 88 4.79 -14.66 16.38
N VAL A 89 3.76 -15.47 16.62
CA VAL A 89 3.90 -16.67 17.46
C VAL A 89 4.57 -17.71 16.60
#